data_AF-A0A7Y3BPF5-F1
#
_entry.id   AF-A0A7Y3BPF5-F1
#
_cell.length_a   1.000
_cell.length_b   1.000
_cell.length_c   1.000
_cell.angle_alpha   90.00
_cell.angle_beta   90.00
_cell.angle_gamma   90.00
#
_symmetry.space_group_name_H-M   'P 1'
#
loop_
_entity.id
_entity.type
_entity.pdbx_description
1 polymer ?
#
loop_
_entity_poly.entity_id
_entity_poly.type
_entity_poly.pdbx_seq_one_letter_code
_entity_poly.pdbx_strand_id
1 'polypeptide(L)'
;YLGGKIGAWTVPVGDTEQTVEHGFHAFFRQYYNLNEFLDRLGIRKDFSAIEDYLILHSDLHPQSYGDVDTVPALNIVDLGRRGFYRWRDVIRKQTRERLDSFVRFDMERTYEAFDSIPFGRYCDEADLPPELRLSFRTFARAFFSDEADLSTADVLRAFHFYYLSHDHGLIYDYPAGDYETTLLAPIRAHLEEHGVDLRMGSPVSRIETGESKRFQIGHEEYDWVVLAADIPGMQAIIEGSEWLQEADPDFVGKMLALRTSHGYAVWRIWVNRDVRSGLPTFINVDRKRVLDSVTLYHRVTDEASAWVEVNGGAVLELHSYALPRDIDGDEELRAVFLEELYHYFPELQGLCISNEVLQVRRDFPAFAPGQHALRPTAESPIQGLLMAGDWVRLPYPMTHMEAAFVSGLLCANAVFRELGLREETIFTVAPRGLLRPKPLSAPRAAPQMQ
;
A
#
# COMPACT_ATOMS: atom_id res chain seq x y z
N TYR A 1 11.16 11.16 12.64
CA TYR A 1 9.79 11.60 12.29
C TYR A 1 8.78 10.56 12.75
N LEU A 2 7.50 10.94 12.89
CA LEU A 2 6.39 10.02 13.18
C LEU A 2 5.78 9.48 11.87
N GLY A 3 4.93 8.46 11.96
CA GLY A 3 4.13 7.96 10.83
C GLY A 3 4.75 6.82 10.02
N GLY A 4 6.03 6.52 10.19
CA GLY A 4 6.70 5.42 9.47
C GLY A 4 6.56 5.62 7.95
N LYS A 5 5.82 4.72 7.28
CA LYS A 5 5.57 4.75 5.84
C LYS A 5 4.67 5.90 5.36
N ILE A 6 4.06 6.66 6.28
CA ILE A 6 3.36 7.92 5.99
C ILE A 6 4.07 9.13 6.63
N GLY A 7 5.34 8.97 7.00
CA GLY A 7 6.11 9.99 7.69
C GLY A 7 6.50 11.18 6.82
N ALA A 8 6.82 12.29 7.47
CA ALA A 8 7.36 13.50 6.84
C ALA A 8 8.57 14.04 7.61
N TRP A 9 9.48 14.71 6.91
CA TRP A 9 10.66 15.34 7.48
C TRP A 9 11.10 16.54 6.65
N THR A 10 11.86 17.45 7.24
CA THR A 10 12.38 18.63 6.55
C THR A 10 13.73 18.34 5.89
N VAL A 11 13.96 18.96 4.73
CA VAL A 11 15.22 18.93 3.99
C VAL A 11 15.61 20.33 3.55
N PRO A 12 16.92 20.64 3.45
CA PRO A 12 17.37 21.91 2.89
C PRO A 12 17.18 21.94 1.36
N VAL A 13 16.56 23.01 0.86
CA VAL A 13 16.36 23.29 -0.56
C VAL A 13 16.77 24.74 -0.83
N GLY A 14 17.99 24.92 -1.35
CA GLY A 14 18.62 26.24 -1.47
C GLY A 14 18.83 26.88 -0.09
N ASP A 15 18.31 28.10 0.08
CA ASP A 15 18.34 28.83 1.35
C ASP A 15 17.06 28.62 2.20
N THR A 16 16.18 27.71 1.79
CA THR A 16 14.92 27.39 2.47
C THR A 16 14.92 25.95 2.97
N GLU A 17 14.06 25.63 3.92
CA GLU A 17 13.69 24.25 4.23
C GLU A 17 12.43 23.90 3.43
N GLN A 18 12.28 22.63 3.07
CA GLN A 18 11.09 22.06 2.47
C GLN A 18 10.70 20.81 3.22
N THR A 19 9.42 20.59 3.45
CA THR A 19 8.90 19.33 3.97
C THR A 19 8.78 18.31 2.84
N VAL A 20 9.33 17.13 3.09
CA VAL A 20 9.18 15.97 2.19
C VAL A 20 8.53 14.84 2.95
N GLU A 21 7.62 14.17 2.26
CA GLU A 21 6.95 12.99 2.75
C GLU A 21 7.66 11.73 2.27
N HIS A 22 7.33 10.61 2.90
CA HIS A 22 7.67 9.28 2.42
C HIS A 22 7.19 9.03 0.98
N GLY A 23 6.15 9.74 0.56
CA GLY A 23 5.62 9.78 -0.81
C GLY A 23 4.16 10.20 -0.80
N PHE A 24 3.61 10.51 -1.98
CA PHE A 24 2.17 10.72 -2.14
C PHE A 24 1.36 9.47 -1.73
N HIS A 25 0.33 9.65 -0.90
CA HIS A 25 -0.56 8.58 -0.43
C HIS A 25 -2.03 8.90 -0.70
N ALA A 26 -2.70 7.94 -1.33
CA ALA A 26 -4.14 7.98 -1.56
C ALA A 26 -4.91 7.46 -0.33
N PHE A 27 -5.82 8.29 0.20
CA PHE A 27 -6.78 7.92 1.25
C PHE A 27 -8.11 7.55 0.60
N PHE A 28 -8.29 6.25 0.34
CA PHE A 28 -9.49 5.74 -0.30
C PHE A 28 -10.71 5.86 0.60
N ARG A 29 -11.89 6.10 0.02
CA ARG A 29 -13.12 6.35 0.80
C ARG A 29 -13.57 5.14 1.63
N GLN A 30 -13.25 3.92 1.18
CA GLN A 30 -13.51 2.67 1.88
C GLN A 30 -12.49 2.34 2.99
N TYR A 31 -11.54 3.23 3.30
CA TYR A 31 -10.75 3.15 4.52
C TYR A 31 -11.60 3.57 5.72
N TYR A 32 -12.65 2.80 6.01
CA TYR A 32 -13.71 3.20 6.93
C TYR A 32 -13.18 3.54 8.32
N ASN A 33 -12.24 2.74 8.85
CA ASN A 33 -11.76 2.92 10.22
C ASN A 33 -10.71 4.04 10.28
N LEU A 34 -9.77 4.09 9.34
CA LEU A 34 -8.79 5.16 9.29
C LEU A 34 -9.46 6.52 9.04
N ASN A 35 -10.37 6.59 8.07
CA ASN A 35 -11.07 7.83 7.75
C ASN A 35 -11.96 8.29 8.91
N GLU A 36 -12.68 7.39 9.58
CA GLU A 36 -13.47 7.75 10.77
C GLU A 36 -12.58 8.31 11.88
N PHE A 37 -11.42 7.71 12.13
CA PHE A 37 -10.45 8.23 13.09
C PHE A 37 -9.97 9.64 12.71
N LEU A 38 -9.60 9.87 11.44
CA LEU A 38 -9.17 11.18 10.97
C LEU A 38 -10.30 12.22 11.00
N ASP A 39 -11.54 11.82 10.71
CA ASP A 39 -12.74 12.66 10.80
C ASP A 39 -13.01 13.08 12.26
N ARG A 40 -12.85 12.15 13.22
CA ARG A 40 -12.97 12.46 14.66
C ARG A 40 -11.95 13.49 15.14
N LEU A 41 -10.77 13.52 14.54
CA LEU A 41 -9.74 14.53 14.81
C LEU A 41 -9.94 15.83 14.00
N GLY A 42 -10.92 15.87 13.10
CA GLY A 42 -11.16 17.00 12.22
C GLY A 42 -10.04 17.25 11.21
N ILE A 43 -9.27 16.21 10.86
CA ILE A 43 -8.09 16.29 9.97
C ILE A 43 -8.52 16.30 8.49
N ARG A 44 -9.51 15.47 8.12
CA ARG A 44 -9.94 15.33 6.71
C ARG A 44 -10.61 16.56 6.12
N LYS A 45 -10.88 17.61 6.91
CA LYS A 45 -11.35 18.91 6.39
C LYS A 45 -10.32 19.55 5.45
N ASP A 46 -9.04 19.22 5.62
CA ASP A 46 -7.91 19.75 4.85
C ASP A 46 -7.48 18.73 3.76
N PHE A 47 -8.36 17.81 3.38
CA PHE A 47 -8.11 16.86 2.29
C PHE A 47 -8.79 17.33 1.01
N SER A 48 -8.14 17.10 -0.12
CA SER A 48 -8.71 17.32 -1.46
C SER A 48 -9.04 15.98 -2.11
N ALA A 49 -10.18 15.94 -2.81
CA ALA A 49 -10.52 14.80 -3.66
C ALA A 49 -9.64 14.81 -4.91
N ILE A 50 -9.25 13.63 -5.41
CA ILE A 50 -8.54 13.52 -6.68
C ILE A 50 -9.39 14.09 -7.83
N GLU A 51 -8.77 14.92 -8.67
CA GLU A 51 -9.44 15.59 -9.80
C GLU A 51 -9.83 14.59 -10.90
N ASP A 52 -8.88 13.75 -11.31
CA ASP A 52 -9.06 12.71 -12.31
C ASP A 52 -8.04 11.59 -12.08
N TYR A 53 -8.44 10.35 -12.33
CA TYR A 53 -7.54 9.22 -12.39
C TYR A 53 -7.02 9.07 -13.81
N LEU A 54 -5.98 9.84 -14.14
CA LEU A 54 -5.33 9.86 -15.45
C LEU A 54 -4.22 8.80 -15.53
N ILE A 55 -4.20 8.06 -16.64
CA ILE A 55 -3.09 7.18 -17.04
C ILE A 55 -2.58 7.62 -18.42
N LEU A 56 -1.28 7.89 -18.56
CA LEU A 56 -0.63 8.07 -19.85
C LEU A 56 -0.07 6.74 -20.35
N HIS A 57 -0.59 6.24 -21.46
CA HIS A 57 -0.09 5.02 -22.09
C HIS A 57 1.30 5.23 -22.70
N SER A 58 2.04 4.14 -22.93
CA SER A 58 3.38 4.19 -23.50
C SER A 58 3.43 4.78 -24.92
N ASP A 59 2.31 4.82 -25.64
CA ASP A 59 2.12 5.52 -26.92
C ASP A 59 1.64 6.99 -26.77
N LEU A 60 1.64 7.51 -25.53
CA LEU A 60 1.24 8.85 -25.11
C LEU A 60 -0.26 9.13 -25.23
N HIS A 61 -1.09 8.11 -25.47
CA HIS A 61 -2.53 8.28 -25.39
C HIS A 61 -2.97 8.50 -23.92
N PRO A 62 -3.64 9.63 -23.59
CA PRO A 62 -4.16 9.83 -22.26
C PRO A 62 -5.46 9.05 -22.07
N GLN A 63 -5.61 8.43 -20.91
CA GLN A 63 -6.83 7.74 -20.53
C GLN A 63 -7.30 8.15 -19.14
N SER A 64 -8.47 8.79 -19.11
CA SER A 64 -9.13 9.28 -17.90
C SER A 64 -10.15 8.26 -17.39
N TYR A 65 -10.25 8.12 -16.06
CA TYR A 65 -11.23 7.27 -15.39
C TYR A 65 -12.18 8.04 -14.45
N GLY A 66 -12.11 9.38 -14.41
CA GLY A 66 -12.95 10.22 -13.55
C GLY A 66 -14.47 10.01 -13.71
N ASP A 67 -14.92 9.54 -14.88
CA ASP A 67 -16.35 9.38 -15.24
C ASP A 67 -16.81 7.90 -15.33
N VAL A 68 -16.10 6.95 -14.72
CA VAL A 68 -16.50 5.53 -14.72
C VAL A 68 -17.44 5.24 -13.55
N ASP A 69 -18.56 4.57 -13.83
CA ASP A 69 -19.51 4.15 -12.81
C ASP A 69 -18.79 3.36 -11.70
N THR A 70 -18.90 3.84 -10.47
CA THR A 70 -18.19 3.29 -9.30
C THR A 70 -18.77 1.96 -8.81
N VAL A 71 -19.91 1.52 -9.38
CA VAL A 71 -20.59 0.27 -9.02
C VAL A 71 -19.98 -0.91 -9.77
N PRO A 72 -19.41 -1.92 -9.11
CA PRO A 72 -18.57 -2.96 -9.73
C PRO A 72 -19.21 -3.78 -10.86
N ALA A 73 -20.48 -4.19 -10.72
CA ALA A 73 -21.17 -4.97 -11.75
C ALA A 73 -21.52 -4.12 -12.98
N LEU A 74 -21.80 -2.84 -12.76
CA LEU A 74 -22.00 -1.88 -13.84
C LEU A 74 -20.66 -1.51 -14.48
N ASN A 75 -19.58 -1.42 -13.71
CA ASN A 75 -18.23 -1.10 -14.19
C ASN A 75 -17.69 -2.15 -15.19
N ILE A 76 -17.76 -3.45 -14.89
CA ILE A 76 -17.33 -4.48 -15.87
C ILE A 76 -18.15 -4.39 -17.17
N VAL A 77 -19.47 -4.18 -17.06
CA VAL A 77 -20.35 -4.05 -18.22
C VAL A 77 -20.10 -2.74 -18.97
N ASP A 78 -19.85 -1.64 -18.27
CA ASP A 78 -19.59 -0.32 -18.83
C ASP A 78 -18.22 -0.27 -19.50
N LEU A 79 -17.19 -0.88 -18.91
CA LEU A 79 -15.89 -1.11 -19.55
C LEU A 79 -16.07 -1.87 -20.87
N GLY A 80 -16.81 -2.99 -20.86
CA GLY A 80 -17.13 -3.73 -22.08
C GLY A 80 -17.96 -2.95 -23.11
N ARG A 81 -18.79 -2.00 -22.69
CA ARG A 81 -19.59 -1.12 -23.59
C ARG A 81 -18.78 0.02 -24.17
N ARG A 82 -17.84 0.59 -23.40
CA ARG A 82 -16.91 1.65 -23.84
C ARG A 82 -15.75 1.12 -24.69
N GLY A 83 -15.71 -0.19 -24.95
CA GLY A 83 -14.79 -0.81 -25.89
C GLY A 83 -13.46 -1.28 -25.30
N PHE A 84 -13.33 -1.32 -23.97
CA PHE A 84 -12.12 -1.76 -23.27
C PHE A 84 -11.71 -3.21 -23.59
N TYR A 85 -12.68 -4.06 -23.92
CA TYR A 85 -12.44 -5.41 -24.42
C TYR A 85 -13.61 -5.87 -25.27
N ARG A 86 -13.38 -6.86 -26.13
CA ARG A 86 -14.47 -7.44 -26.93
C ARG A 86 -15.16 -8.54 -26.13
N TRP A 87 -16.49 -8.49 -26.07
CA TRP A 87 -17.32 -9.47 -25.36
C TRP A 87 -17.05 -10.94 -25.74
N ARG A 88 -16.66 -11.20 -26.99
CA ARG A 88 -16.26 -12.56 -27.44
C ARG A 88 -15.04 -13.12 -26.72
N ASP A 89 -14.14 -12.27 -26.25
CA ASP A 89 -12.87 -12.70 -25.69
C ASP A 89 -13.00 -13.08 -24.19
N VAL A 90 -14.10 -12.67 -23.53
CA VAL A 90 -14.48 -13.10 -22.17
C VAL A 90 -15.50 -14.26 -22.14
N ILE A 91 -16.04 -14.68 -23.29
CA ILE A 91 -16.99 -15.81 -23.40
C ILE A 91 -16.27 -17.17 -23.31
N ARG A 92 -14.95 -17.21 -23.50
CA ARG A 92 -14.16 -18.44 -23.34
C ARG A 92 -14.35 -19.01 -21.94
N LYS A 93 -14.62 -20.32 -21.84
CA LYS A 93 -14.94 -21.00 -20.58
C LYS A 93 -13.85 -20.79 -19.51
N GLN A 94 -12.59 -20.86 -19.91
CA GLN A 94 -11.42 -20.68 -19.03
C GLN A 94 -11.35 -19.26 -18.46
N THR A 95 -11.47 -18.25 -19.32
CA THR A 95 -11.55 -16.84 -18.93
C THR A 95 -12.74 -16.58 -18.00
N ARG A 96 -13.91 -17.15 -18.32
CA ARG A 96 -15.13 -17.03 -17.50
C ARG A 96 -14.95 -17.66 -16.12
N GLU A 97 -14.36 -18.85 -16.02
CA GLU A 97 -14.12 -19.53 -14.73
C GLU A 97 -13.15 -18.77 -13.83
N ARG A 98 -12.15 -18.10 -14.42
CA ARG A 98 -11.20 -17.27 -13.68
C ARG A 98 -11.81 -15.93 -13.27
N LEU A 99 -12.54 -15.24 -14.16
CA LEU A 99 -13.31 -14.05 -13.79
C LEU A 99 -14.38 -14.35 -12.71
N ASP A 100 -14.94 -15.57 -12.71
CA ASP A 100 -15.87 -16.03 -11.67
C ASP A 100 -15.23 -16.08 -10.27
N SER A 101 -13.91 -16.25 -10.14
CA SER A 101 -13.24 -16.23 -8.83
C SER A 101 -13.18 -14.83 -8.21
N PHE A 102 -13.19 -13.76 -9.02
CA PHE A 102 -13.26 -12.39 -8.53
C PHE A 102 -14.64 -12.08 -7.91
N VAL A 103 -15.73 -12.44 -8.59
CA VAL A 103 -17.10 -12.16 -8.11
C VAL A 103 -17.59 -13.12 -7.01
N ARG A 104 -16.94 -14.28 -6.88
CA ARG A 104 -17.20 -15.30 -5.83
C ARG A 104 -16.16 -15.30 -4.73
N PHE A 105 -15.46 -14.19 -4.54
CA PHE A 105 -14.47 -14.04 -3.47
C PHE A 105 -15.04 -14.56 -2.14
N ASP A 106 -14.25 -15.33 -1.42
CA ASP A 106 -14.51 -15.74 -0.04
C ASP A 106 -13.13 -15.82 0.59
N MET A 107 -12.88 -15.01 1.61
CA MET A 107 -11.52 -14.75 2.08
C MET A 107 -10.76 -16.05 2.38
N GLU A 108 -11.33 -16.94 3.19
CA GLU A 108 -10.72 -18.22 3.56
C GLU A 108 -10.47 -19.12 2.33
N ARG A 109 -11.52 -19.39 1.55
CA ARG A 109 -11.41 -20.29 0.37
C ARG A 109 -10.48 -19.74 -0.70
N THR A 110 -10.39 -18.42 -0.83
CA THR A 110 -9.52 -17.77 -1.80
C THR A 110 -8.06 -17.97 -1.43
N TYR A 111 -7.69 -17.81 -0.15
CA TYR A 111 -6.34 -18.09 0.30
C TYR A 111 -6.00 -19.58 0.22
N GLU A 112 -6.92 -20.48 0.59
CA GLU A 112 -6.72 -21.93 0.44
C GLU A 112 -6.43 -22.33 -1.02
N ALA A 113 -7.11 -21.73 -1.99
CA ALA A 113 -7.00 -22.10 -3.39
C ALA A 113 -5.87 -21.40 -4.15
N PHE A 114 -5.56 -20.15 -3.80
CA PHE A 114 -4.78 -19.27 -4.67
C PHE A 114 -3.52 -18.69 -4.01
N ASP A 115 -3.28 -18.91 -2.70
CA ASP A 115 -2.15 -18.25 -2.03
C ASP A 115 -0.78 -18.70 -2.54
N SER A 116 -0.66 -19.97 -2.94
CA SER A 116 0.60 -20.54 -3.47
C SER A 116 0.80 -20.26 -4.96
N ILE A 117 -0.12 -19.56 -5.62
CA ILE A 117 -0.09 -19.32 -7.07
C ILE A 117 0.41 -17.90 -7.33
N PRO A 118 1.54 -17.72 -8.03
CA PRO A 118 1.98 -16.41 -8.50
C PRO A 118 0.94 -15.78 -9.44
N PHE A 119 0.65 -14.49 -9.28
CA PHE A 119 -0.38 -13.81 -10.05
C PHE A 119 -0.08 -13.78 -11.56
N GLY A 120 1.19 -13.61 -11.94
CA GLY A 120 1.61 -13.72 -13.35
C GLY A 120 1.19 -15.05 -13.99
N ARG A 121 1.38 -16.17 -13.27
CA ARG A 121 0.94 -17.50 -13.72
C ARG A 121 -0.57 -17.59 -13.83
N TYR A 122 -1.31 -17.04 -12.87
CA TYR A 122 -2.77 -17.00 -12.93
C TYR A 122 -3.26 -16.26 -14.17
N CYS A 123 -2.63 -15.13 -14.54
CA CYS A 123 -2.96 -14.38 -15.75
C CYS A 123 -2.65 -15.15 -17.04
N ASP A 124 -1.50 -15.82 -17.13
CA ASP A 124 -1.14 -16.67 -18.27
C ASP A 124 -2.13 -17.83 -18.44
N GLU A 125 -2.52 -18.47 -17.33
CA GLU A 125 -3.50 -19.56 -17.32
C GLU A 125 -4.94 -19.08 -17.58
N ALA A 126 -5.25 -17.80 -17.41
CA ALA A 126 -6.60 -17.27 -17.63
C ALA A 126 -6.90 -16.95 -19.12
N ASP A 127 -5.88 -16.98 -19.98
CA ASP A 127 -5.96 -16.60 -21.40
C ASP A 127 -6.70 -15.26 -21.57
N LEU A 128 -6.36 -14.29 -20.70
CA LEU A 128 -6.99 -12.97 -20.72
C LEU A 128 -6.61 -12.22 -22.00
N PRO A 129 -7.56 -11.50 -22.63
CA PRO A 129 -7.26 -10.59 -23.72
C PRO A 129 -6.14 -9.61 -23.32
N PRO A 130 -5.22 -9.24 -24.22
CA PRO A 130 -4.10 -8.36 -23.90
C PRO A 130 -4.51 -7.06 -23.18
N GLU A 131 -5.65 -6.49 -23.57
CA GLU A 131 -6.19 -5.26 -22.99
C GLU A 131 -6.68 -5.47 -21.54
N LEU A 132 -7.41 -6.55 -21.28
CA LEU A 132 -7.83 -6.90 -19.91
C LEU A 132 -6.63 -7.26 -19.04
N ARG A 133 -5.67 -7.99 -19.60
CA ARG A 133 -4.41 -8.27 -18.93
C ARG A 133 -3.75 -6.96 -18.54
N LEU A 134 -3.58 -6.01 -19.47
CA LEU A 134 -3.03 -4.69 -19.18
C LEU A 134 -3.80 -3.97 -18.05
N SER A 135 -5.14 -3.94 -18.07
CA SER A 135 -5.90 -3.32 -16.97
C SER A 135 -5.67 -3.99 -15.60
N PHE A 136 -5.70 -5.33 -15.54
CA PHE A 136 -5.40 -6.07 -14.31
C PHE A 136 -3.95 -5.85 -13.85
N ARG A 137 -3.02 -5.73 -14.80
CA ARG A 137 -1.61 -5.42 -14.57
C ARG A 137 -1.41 -4.04 -13.97
N THR A 138 -1.94 -3.02 -14.63
CA THR A 138 -1.90 -1.63 -14.14
C THR A 138 -2.54 -1.51 -12.77
N PHE A 139 -3.65 -2.22 -12.51
CA PHE A 139 -4.23 -2.28 -11.17
C PHE A 139 -3.31 -2.99 -10.16
N ALA A 140 -2.87 -4.21 -10.45
CA ALA A 140 -2.00 -4.94 -9.53
C ALA A 140 -0.73 -4.13 -9.19
N ARG A 141 -0.17 -3.40 -10.16
CA ARG A 141 0.99 -2.52 -9.96
C ARG A 141 0.69 -1.27 -9.12
N ALA A 142 -0.49 -0.67 -9.28
CA ALA A 142 -0.87 0.52 -8.51
C ALA A 142 -1.02 0.24 -7.00
N PHE A 143 -1.28 -1.03 -6.65
CA PHE A 143 -1.49 -1.44 -5.26
C PHE A 143 -0.38 -2.36 -4.73
N PHE A 144 0.41 -3.01 -5.58
CA PHE A 144 1.34 -4.05 -5.15
C PHE A 144 2.68 -4.04 -5.91
N SER A 145 3.64 -4.82 -5.39
CA SER A 145 4.93 -5.05 -6.04
C SER A 145 4.81 -5.75 -7.40
N ASP A 146 5.93 -6.00 -8.09
CA ASP A 146 5.95 -6.68 -9.39
C ASP A 146 5.05 -7.94 -9.43
N GLU A 147 4.16 -7.99 -10.42
CA GLU A 147 3.09 -8.98 -10.60
C GLU A 147 3.57 -10.43 -10.59
N ALA A 148 4.81 -10.65 -11.00
CA ALA A 148 5.40 -11.98 -11.09
C ALA A 148 5.57 -12.64 -9.72
N ASP A 149 5.68 -11.84 -8.66
CA ASP A 149 6.04 -12.29 -7.32
C ASP A 149 4.90 -12.19 -6.29
N LEU A 150 3.68 -11.82 -6.70
CA LEU A 150 2.53 -11.69 -5.80
C LEU A 150 1.70 -12.97 -5.71
N SER A 151 1.18 -13.24 -4.51
CA SER A 151 0.11 -14.21 -4.28
C SER A 151 -1.15 -13.80 -5.03
N THR A 152 -1.71 -14.72 -5.81
CA THR A 152 -3.00 -14.52 -6.50
C THR A 152 -4.11 -14.23 -5.49
N ALA A 153 -4.07 -14.83 -4.30
CA ALA A 153 -5.07 -14.59 -3.26
C ALA A 153 -5.03 -13.15 -2.74
N ASP A 154 -3.85 -12.57 -2.55
CA ASP A 154 -3.71 -11.17 -2.14
C ASP A 154 -4.22 -10.20 -3.22
N VAL A 155 -3.98 -10.48 -4.50
CA VAL A 155 -4.55 -9.68 -5.61
C VAL A 155 -6.08 -9.78 -5.66
N LEU A 156 -6.64 -10.98 -5.51
CA LEU A 156 -8.10 -11.18 -5.46
C LEU A 156 -8.73 -10.45 -4.28
N ARG A 157 -8.09 -10.51 -3.10
CA ARG A 157 -8.52 -9.77 -1.90
C ARG A 157 -8.53 -8.28 -2.14
N ALA A 158 -7.47 -7.74 -2.72
CA ALA A 158 -7.37 -6.32 -3.04
C ALA A 158 -8.42 -5.87 -4.04
N PHE A 159 -8.63 -6.66 -5.10
CA PHE A 159 -9.65 -6.37 -6.10
C PHE A 159 -11.06 -6.39 -5.48
N HIS A 160 -11.32 -7.35 -4.60
CA HIS A 160 -12.58 -7.40 -3.85
C HIS A 160 -12.75 -6.17 -2.95
N PHE A 161 -11.71 -5.80 -2.21
CA PHE A 161 -11.72 -4.66 -1.29
C PHE A 161 -11.87 -3.32 -2.00
N TYR A 162 -11.20 -3.08 -3.14
CA TYR A 162 -11.20 -1.80 -3.85
C TYR A 162 -12.33 -1.62 -4.86
N TYR A 163 -12.92 -2.70 -5.37
CA TYR A 163 -13.92 -2.60 -6.43
C TYR A 163 -15.21 -3.32 -6.15
N LEU A 164 -15.16 -4.60 -5.75
CA LEU A 164 -16.34 -5.46 -5.85
C LEU A 164 -17.30 -5.37 -4.66
N SER A 165 -16.87 -4.74 -3.58
CA SER A 165 -17.56 -4.83 -2.29
C SER A 165 -18.13 -3.52 -1.76
N HIS A 166 -18.00 -2.44 -2.52
CA HIS A 166 -18.56 -1.12 -2.24
C HIS A 166 -18.82 -0.33 -3.53
N ASP A 167 -19.42 0.85 -3.43
CA ASP A 167 -19.76 1.75 -4.54
C ASP A 167 -18.91 3.03 -4.57
N HIS A 168 -17.85 3.13 -3.76
CA HIS A 168 -16.91 4.26 -3.78
C HIS A 168 -15.93 4.29 -4.96
N GLY A 169 -15.75 3.18 -5.69
CA GLY A 169 -14.76 3.08 -6.78
C GLY A 169 -13.30 3.33 -6.33
N LEU A 170 -12.45 3.77 -7.25
CA LEU A 170 -11.07 4.20 -6.96
C LEU A 170 -10.97 5.67 -6.50
N ILE A 171 -12.08 6.27 -6.05
CA ILE A 171 -12.04 7.65 -5.59
C ILE A 171 -11.29 7.69 -4.26
N TYR A 172 -10.26 8.53 -4.21
CA TYR A 172 -9.48 8.79 -3.02
C TYR A 172 -9.33 10.29 -2.81
N ASP A 173 -9.07 10.63 -1.56
CA ASP A 173 -8.68 11.96 -1.15
C ASP A 173 -7.18 11.95 -0.80
N TYR A 174 -6.57 13.12 -0.70
CA TYR A 174 -5.18 13.30 -0.27
C TYR A 174 -5.07 14.56 0.60
N PRO A 175 -4.12 14.62 1.56
CA PRO A 175 -3.87 15.84 2.34
C PRO A 175 -3.50 17.01 1.42
N ALA A 176 -4.24 18.12 1.50
CA ALA A 176 -3.97 19.34 0.76
C ALA A 176 -2.97 20.22 1.54
N GLY A 177 -1.74 19.72 1.63
CA GLY A 177 -0.67 20.31 2.43
C GLY A 177 0.40 19.27 2.74
N ASP A 178 1.45 19.70 3.43
CA ASP A 178 2.50 18.77 3.87
C ASP A 178 1.95 17.82 4.96
N TYR A 179 2.51 16.60 5.04
CA TYR A 179 1.97 15.60 5.97
C TYR A 179 2.31 15.89 7.44
N GLU A 180 3.37 16.63 7.75
CA GLU A 180 3.66 16.96 9.16
C GLU A 180 2.55 17.88 9.69
N THR A 181 2.24 18.97 9.00
CA THR A 181 1.24 19.95 9.40
C THR A 181 -0.17 19.38 9.30
N THR A 182 -0.50 18.73 8.18
CA THR A 182 -1.88 18.35 7.86
C THR A 182 -2.31 17.06 8.57
N LEU A 183 -1.38 16.14 8.83
CA LEU A 183 -1.71 14.79 9.30
C LEU A 183 -1.02 14.44 10.63
N LEU A 184 0.30 14.50 10.70
CA LEU A 184 1.08 13.91 11.80
C LEU A 184 1.05 14.77 13.07
N ALA A 185 1.16 16.09 12.97
CA ALA A 185 1.15 16.98 14.12
C ALA A 185 -0.22 16.99 14.84
N PRO A 186 -1.38 17.03 14.16
CA PRO A 186 -2.67 16.87 14.83
C PRO A 186 -2.83 15.52 15.54
N ILE A 187 -2.38 14.43 14.92
CA ILE A 187 -2.40 13.09 15.55
C ILE A 187 -1.50 13.08 16.79
N ARG A 188 -0.29 13.63 16.70
CA ARG A 188 0.65 13.75 17.82
C ARG A 188 0.02 14.51 18.99
N ALA A 189 -0.55 15.68 18.71
CA ALA A 189 -1.20 16.51 19.73
C ALA A 189 -2.37 15.77 20.41
N HIS A 190 -3.17 15.04 19.63
CA HIS A 190 -4.24 14.22 20.19
C HIS A 190 -3.73 13.12 21.13
N LEU A 191 -2.66 12.40 20.73
CA LEU A 191 -2.05 11.37 21.58
C LEU A 191 -1.49 11.96 22.88
N GLU A 192 -0.78 13.08 22.80
CA GLU A 192 -0.22 13.78 23.97
C GLU A 192 -1.31 14.29 24.92
N GLU A 193 -2.41 14.84 24.39
CA GLU A 193 -3.58 15.27 25.18
C GLU A 193 -4.21 14.10 25.97
N HIS A 194 -4.10 12.88 25.45
CA HIS A 194 -4.60 11.66 26.10
C HIS A 194 -3.53 10.97 26.97
N GLY A 195 -2.41 11.64 27.25
CA GLY A 195 -1.37 11.15 28.15
C GLY A 195 -0.43 10.10 27.55
N VAL A 196 -0.36 10.00 26.22
CA VAL A 196 0.61 9.13 25.55
C VAL A 196 2.01 9.75 25.64
N ASP A 197 2.98 8.98 26.11
CA ASP A 197 4.40 9.36 26.14
C ASP A 197 5.07 8.98 24.82
N LEU A 198 5.35 9.98 23.98
CA LEU A 198 5.97 9.79 22.66
C LEU A 198 7.49 10.00 22.72
N ARG A 199 8.25 8.90 22.61
CA ARG A 199 9.72 8.93 22.70
C ARG A 199 10.40 8.73 21.35
N MET A 200 10.78 9.83 20.71
CA MET A 200 11.57 9.83 19.47
C MET A 200 13.05 9.53 19.75
N GLY A 201 13.77 9.01 18.75
CA GLY A 201 15.20 8.70 18.88
C GLY A 201 15.51 7.59 19.90
N SER A 202 14.50 6.78 20.25
CA SER A 202 14.57 5.70 21.23
C SER A 202 14.37 4.34 20.55
N PRO A 203 15.37 3.81 19.83
CA PRO A 203 15.22 2.52 19.13
C PRO A 203 15.09 1.36 20.12
N VAL A 204 14.18 0.44 19.85
CA VAL A 204 14.04 -0.83 20.58
C VAL A 204 14.78 -1.92 19.82
N SER A 205 15.73 -2.58 20.47
CA SER A 205 16.52 -3.67 19.87
C SER A 205 16.10 -5.06 20.31
N ARG A 206 15.39 -5.18 21.44
CA ARG A 206 14.89 -6.44 22.00
C ARG A 206 13.77 -6.23 23.01
N ILE A 207 13.04 -7.30 23.28
CA ILE A 207 12.02 -7.45 24.32
C ILE A 207 12.55 -8.49 25.31
N GLU A 208 12.63 -8.13 26.58
CA GLU A 208 13.03 -9.03 27.66
C GLU A 208 11.80 -9.45 28.49
N THR A 209 11.91 -10.53 29.26
CA THR A 209 10.89 -10.91 30.26
C THR A 209 11.00 -9.99 31.46
N GLY A 210 9.89 -9.40 31.91
CA GLY A 210 9.88 -8.55 33.11
C GLY A 210 9.90 -9.36 34.42
N GLU A 211 10.30 -8.71 35.51
CA GLU A 211 10.27 -9.27 36.87
C GLU A 211 8.89 -9.07 37.53
N SER A 212 8.31 -7.87 37.37
CA SER A 212 7.03 -7.49 38.00
C SER A 212 5.86 -7.49 37.00
N LYS A 213 6.13 -7.16 35.73
CA LYS A 213 5.20 -7.26 34.61
C LYS A 213 5.70 -8.25 33.57
N ARG A 214 4.95 -8.43 32.48
CA ARG A 214 5.22 -9.46 31.47
C ARG A 214 6.49 -9.17 30.66
N PHE A 215 6.71 -7.91 30.30
CA PHE A 215 7.79 -7.51 29.40
C PHE A 215 8.64 -6.41 29.98
N GLN A 216 9.92 -6.40 29.64
CA GLN A 216 10.86 -5.32 29.91
C GLN A 216 11.39 -4.77 28.58
N ILE A 217 11.34 -3.44 28.43
CA ILE A 217 11.92 -2.70 27.31
C ILE A 217 12.90 -1.67 27.88
N GLY A 218 14.20 -1.91 27.68
CA GLY A 218 15.24 -1.10 28.31
C GLY A 218 15.22 -1.23 29.84
N HIS A 219 14.81 -0.18 30.54
CA HIS A 219 14.75 -0.15 32.01
C HIS A 219 13.31 -0.10 32.56
N GLU A 220 12.31 -0.21 31.69
CA GLU A 220 10.89 -0.10 32.05
C GLU A 220 10.14 -1.40 31.75
N GLU A 221 9.14 -1.69 32.57
CA GLU A 221 8.32 -2.89 32.45
C GLU A 221 6.88 -2.57 32.01
N TYR A 222 6.32 -3.49 31.23
CA TYR A 222 5.02 -3.34 30.55
C TYR A 222 4.18 -4.61 30.65
N ASP A 223 2.87 -4.42 30.78
CA ASP A 223 1.87 -5.50 30.86
C ASP A 223 1.56 -6.07 29.46
N TRP A 224 1.56 -5.20 28.45
CA TRP A 224 1.40 -5.53 27.04
C TRP A 224 2.47 -4.84 26.21
N VAL A 225 2.91 -5.50 25.13
CA VAL A 225 3.78 -4.91 24.10
C VAL A 225 3.11 -5.09 22.76
N VAL A 226 2.96 -4.01 22.00
CA VAL A 226 2.50 -4.05 20.61
C VAL A 226 3.72 -3.82 19.71
N LEU A 227 4.09 -4.84 18.94
CA LEU A 227 5.15 -4.75 17.95
C LEU A 227 4.57 -4.18 16.65
N ALA A 228 4.68 -2.86 16.48
CA ALA A 228 4.17 -2.08 15.35
C ALA A 228 5.25 -1.67 14.33
N ALA A 229 6.35 -2.44 14.27
CA ALA A 229 7.45 -2.21 13.34
C ALA A 229 7.15 -2.77 11.94
N ASP A 230 7.88 -2.30 10.92
CA ASP A 230 7.94 -2.99 9.63
C ASP A 230 8.59 -4.37 9.76
N ILE A 231 8.55 -5.18 8.68
CA ILE A 231 9.08 -6.55 8.73
C ILE A 231 10.56 -6.58 9.15
N PRO A 232 11.48 -5.79 8.56
CA PRO A 232 12.88 -5.77 9.00
C PRO A 232 13.07 -5.38 10.46
N GLY A 233 12.38 -4.34 10.93
CA GLY A 233 12.45 -3.89 12.33
C GLY A 233 11.89 -4.92 13.30
N MET A 234 10.77 -5.55 12.95
CA MET A 234 10.18 -6.66 13.70
C MET A 234 11.14 -7.86 13.78
N GLN A 235 11.75 -8.24 12.67
CA GLN A 235 12.69 -9.37 12.63
C GLN A 235 13.90 -9.08 13.50
N ALA A 236 14.50 -7.89 13.40
CA ALA A 236 15.63 -7.49 14.23
C ALA A 236 15.30 -7.52 15.74
N ILE A 237 14.09 -7.07 16.13
CA ILE A 237 13.65 -7.12 17.53
C ILE A 237 13.46 -8.57 18.00
N ILE A 238 12.84 -9.43 17.19
CA ILE A 238 12.64 -10.85 17.52
C ILE A 238 13.99 -11.57 17.63
N GLU A 239 14.91 -11.35 16.70
CA GLU A 239 16.27 -11.91 16.74
C GLU A 239 17.04 -11.46 17.99
N GLY A 240 16.85 -10.21 18.42
CA GLY A 240 17.44 -9.69 19.65
C GLY A 240 16.80 -10.22 20.94
N SER A 241 15.66 -10.93 20.85
CA SER A 241 14.84 -11.37 21.99
C SER A 241 14.91 -12.89 22.16
N GLU A 242 16.07 -13.41 22.58
CA GLU A 242 16.38 -14.85 22.60
C GLU A 242 15.32 -15.73 23.29
N TRP A 243 14.69 -15.23 24.36
CA TRP A 243 13.67 -15.99 25.10
C TRP A 243 12.41 -16.28 24.25
N LEU A 244 12.08 -15.45 23.26
CA LEU A 244 10.94 -15.71 22.36
C LEU A 244 11.16 -16.99 21.56
N GLN A 245 12.40 -17.27 21.18
CA GLN A 245 12.77 -18.48 20.45
C GLN A 245 12.58 -19.73 21.31
N GLU A 246 12.79 -19.64 22.63
CA GLU A 246 12.53 -20.73 23.57
C GLU A 246 11.03 -20.88 23.87
N ALA A 247 10.30 -19.76 23.96
CA ALA A 247 8.89 -19.74 24.30
C ALA A 247 7.99 -20.26 23.17
N ASP A 248 8.23 -19.84 21.93
CA ASP A 248 7.51 -20.35 20.76
C ASP A 248 8.40 -20.35 19.49
N PRO A 249 9.13 -21.45 19.24
CA PRO A 249 9.98 -21.59 18.06
C PRO A 249 9.26 -21.47 16.72
N ASP A 250 8.02 -21.94 16.66
CA ASP A 250 7.22 -21.96 15.42
C ASP A 250 6.76 -20.54 15.06
N PHE A 251 6.34 -19.76 16.05
CA PHE A 251 6.01 -18.34 15.90
C PHE A 251 7.22 -17.56 15.41
N VAL A 252 8.36 -17.67 16.09
CA VAL A 252 9.59 -16.98 15.69
C VAL A 252 10.01 -17.39 14.29
N GLY A 253 10.02 -18.68 13.98
CA GLY A 253 10.35 -19.19 12.64
C GLY A 253 9.45 -18.61 11.53
N LYS A 254 8.15 -18.43 11.79
CA LYS A 254 7.23 -17.78 10.85
C LYS A 254 7.54 -16.30 10.66
N MET A 255 7.82 -15.57 11.75
CA MET A 255 8.13 -14.14 11.69
C MET A 255 9.43 -13.86 10.91
N LEU A 256 10.47 -14.66 11.17
CA LEU A 256 11.75 -14.57 10.46
C LEU A 256 11.66 -15.03 8.99
N ALA A 257 10.62 -15.80 8.63
CA ALA A 257 10.38 -16.23 7.25
C ALA A 257 9.52 -15.24 6.42
N LEU A 258 9.02 -14.16 7.04
CA LEU A 258 8.34 -13.09 6.32
C LEU A 258 9.30 -12.34 5.40
N ARG A 259 8.82 -11.99 4.21
CA ARG A 259 9.61 -11.34 3.16
C ARG A 259 9.12 -9.94 2.88
N THR A 260 10.05 -9.05 2.57
CA THR A 260 9.77 -7.73 2.01
C THR A 260 9.74 -7.76 0.49
N SER A 261 9.09 -6.77 -0.12
CA SER A 261 9.17 -6.55 -1.57
C SER A 261 10.61 -6.19 -1.98
N HIS A 262 10.88 -6.20 -3.30
CA HIS A 262 12.20 -5.86 -3.86
C HIS A 262 12.62 -4.41 -3.65
N GLY A 263 11.67 -3.58 -3.24
CA GLY A 263 11.85 -2.18 -2.89
C GLY A 263 11.03 -1.25 -3.78
N TYR A 264 10.96 -0.01 -3.34
CA TYR A 264 10.32 1.09 -4.05
C TYR A 264 11.27 2.30 -4.05
N ALA A 265 10.97 3.26 -4.91
CA ALA A 265 11.67 4.52 -4.95
C ALA A 265 10.71 5.70 -5.07
N VAL A 266 11.02 6.77 -4.33
CA VAL A 266 10.35 8.07 -4.43
C VAL A 266 11.42 9.12 -4.66
N TRP A 267 11.31 9.86 -5.76
CA TRP A 267 12.28 10.86 -6.15
C TRP A 267 11.62 12.22 -6.33
N ARG A 268 11.81 13.11 -5.37
CA ARG A 268 11.34 14.50 -5.44
C ARG A 268 12.43 15.39 -6.02
N ILE A 269 12.10 16.15 -7.06
CA ILE A 269 13.00 17.02 -7.81
C ILE A 269 12.42 18.43 -7.94
N TRP A 270 13.28 19.42 -7.75
CA TRP A 270 12.99 20.83 -8.00
C TRP A 270 13.65 21.23 -9.30
N VAL A 271 12.85 21.64 -10.27
CA VAL A 271 13.28 21.77 -11.67
C VAL A 271 12.90 23.12 -12.26
N ASN A 272 13.66 23.60 -13.23
CA ASN A 272 13.45 24.88 -13.90
C ASN A 272 12.38 24.87 -15.01
N ARG A 273 11.64 23.76 -15.18
CA ARG A 273 10.61 23.57 -16.22
C ARG A 273 9.37 22.94 -15.60
N ASP A 274 8.20 23.40 -16.01
CA ASP A 274 6.92 22.78 -15.65
C ASP A 274 6.37 21.96 -16.81
N VAL A 275 5.45 21.04 -16.49
CA VAL A 275 4.65 20.28 -17.45
C VAL A 275 3.59 21.18 -18.10
N ARG A 276 3.06 20.76 -19.24
CA ARG A 276 1.95 21.46 -19.90
C ARG A 276 0.73 21.64 -18.98
N SER A 277 0.02 22.76 -19.16
CA SER A 277 -1.22 23.06 -18.42
C SER A 277 -2.34 22.06 -18.72
N GLY A 278 -3.25 21.86 -17.75
CA GLY A 278 -4.44 21.01 -17.90
C GLY A 278 -4.25 19.54 -17.47
N LEU A 279 -3.07 19.16 -16.97
CA LEU A 279 -2.84 17.87 -16.34
C LEU A 279 -3.26 17.91 -14.86
N PRO A 280 -3.81 16.81 -14.31
CA PRO A 280 -4.13 16.72 -12.90
C PRO A 280 -2.86 16.67 -12.05
N THR A 281 -3.04 16.88 -10.74
CA THR A 281 -1.94 16.90 -9.77
C THR A 281 -1.20 15.56 -9.64
N PHE A 282 -1.91 14.43 -9.79
CA PHE A 282 -1.33 13.09 -9.76
C PHE A 282 -1.57 12.38 -11.09
N ILE A 283 -0.50 11.94 -11.73
CA ILE A 283 -0.54 11.37 -13.09
C ILE A 283 0.08 9.98 -13.04
N ASN A 284 -0.68 8.95 -13.37
CA ASN A 284 -0.13 7.61 -13.58
C ASN A 284 0.41 7.49 -15.00
N VAL A 285 1.40 6.62 -15.19
CA VAL A 285 1.93 6.29 -16.51
C VAL A 285 2.01 4.76 -16.69
N ASP A 286 1.93 4.30 -17.94
CA ASP A 286 2.18 2.91 -18.29
C ASP A 286 3.68 2.60 -18.15
N ARG A 287 4.11 2.19 -16.95
CA ARG A 287 5.53 1.97 -16.62
C ARG A 287 6.28 1.22 -17.73
N LYS A 288 7.38 1.81 -18.20
CA LYS A 288 8.27 1.14 -19.17
C LYS A 288 9.28 0.26 -18.44
N ARG A 289 9.94 0.79 -17.41
CA ARG A 289 10.92 0.09 -16.56
C ARG A 289 10.78 0.48 -15.08
N VAL A 290 10.68 1.77 -14.73
CA VAL A 290 10.63 2.22 -13.31
C VAL A 290 9.49 3.18 -12.96
N LEU A 291 9.10 4.09 -13.85
CA LEU A 291 8.21 5.21 -13.49
C LEU A 291 6.74 4.75 -13.50
N ASP A 292 6.07 4.81 -12.35
CA ASP A 292 4.64 4.50 -12.23
C ASP A 292 3.78 5.76 -12.24
N SER A 293 4.25 6.80 -11.57
CA SER A 293 3.48 8.03 -11.44
C SER A 293 4.38 9.25 -11.26
N VAL A 294 3.82 10.42 -11.61
CA VAL A 294 4.39 11.73 -11.40
C VAL A 294 3.37 12.58 -10.64
N THR A 295 3.77 13.11 -9.50
CA THR A 295 2.98 14.03 -8.70
C THR A 295 3.53 15.44 -8.84
N LEU A 296 2.65 16.40 -9.10
CA LEU A 296 2.98 17.82 -9.27
C LEU A 296 2.86 18.52 -7.91
N TYR A 297 3.88 18.38 -7.06
CA TYR A 297 3.84 18.81 -5.66
C TYR A 297 3.62 20.30 -5.44
N HIS A 298 4.06 21.13 -6.40
CA HIS A 298 3.76 22.56 -6.41
C HIS A 298 2.26 22.89 -6.53
N ARG A 299 1.41 21.88 -6.76
CA ARG A 299 -0.07 21.97 -6.75
C ARG A 299 -0.70 21.28 -5.54
N VAL A 300 0.11 20.64 -4.69
CA VAL A 300 -0.32 19.92 -3.49
C VAL A 300 -0.05 20.75 -2.24
N THR A 301 1.14 21.35 -2.14
CA THR A 301 1.58 22.04 -0.93
C THR A 301 1.87 23.52 -1.19
N ASP A 302 1.47 24.36 -0.25
CA ASP A 302 1.74 25.80 -0.28
C ASP A 302 3.24 26.10 -0.35
N GLU A 303 4.04 25.27 0.33
CA GLU A 303 5.50 25.43 0.40
C GLU A 303 6.19 25.19 -0.96
N ALA A 304 5.75 24.18 -1.71
CA ALA A 304 6.25 23.92 -3.05
C ALA A 304 5.72 24.96 -4.06
N SER A 305 4.48 25.44 -3.89
CA SER A 305 3.93 26.54 -4.69
C SER A 305 4.74 27.82 -4.50
N ALA A 306 5.01 28.21 -3.25
CA ALA A 306 5.81 29.39 -2.92
C ALA A 306 7.24 29.29 -3.49
N TRP A 307 7.84 28.10 -3.49
CA TRP A 307 9.13 27.89 -4.14
C TRP A 307 9.08 28.16 -5.65
N VAL A 308 8.04 27.67 -6.34
CA VAL A 308 7.84 27.90 -7.79
C VAL A 308 7.56 29.36 -8.10
N GLU A 309 6.84 30.09 -7.25
CA GLU A 309 6.60 31.54 -7.43
C GLU A 309 7.90 32.36 -7.48
N VAL A 310 8.91 31.95 -6.72
CA VAL A 310 10.21 32.64 -6.64
C VAL A 310 11.18 32.17 -7.74
N ASN A 311 11.24 30.86 -8.01
CA ASN A 311 12.28 30.27 -8.86
C ASN A 311 11.80 29.97 -10.29
N GLY A 312 10.48 29.94 -10.51
CA GLY A 312 9.87 29.36 -11.70
C GLY A 312 10.03 27.83 -11.75
N GLY A 313 9.47 27.21 -12.80
CA GLY A 313 9.58 25.76 -13.01
C GLY A 313 8.57 24.96 -12.20
N ALA A 314 8.98 23.83 -11.62
CA ALA A 314 8.10 22.91 -10.93
C ALA A 314 8.80 22.10 -9.82
N VAL A 315 8.01 21.64 -8.86
CA VAL A 315 8.37 20.55 -7.95
C VAL A 315 7.63 19.30 -8.38
N LEU A 316 8.38 18.25 -8.74
CA LEU A 316 7.86 16.98 -9.25
C LEU A 316 8.29 15.85 -8.32
N GLU A 317 7.41 14.89 -8.08
CA GLU A 317 7.76 13.65 -7.38
C GLU A 317 7.46 12.44 -8.26
N LEU A 318 8.49 11.63 -8.49
CA LEU A 318 8.44 10.44 -9.35
C LEU A 318 8.39 9.19 -8.47
N HIS A 319 7.46 8.29 -8.75
CA HIS A 319 7.30 7.05 -7.98
C HIS A 319 7.68 5.82 -8.80
N SER A 320 8.34 4.88 -8.13
CA SER A 320 8.47 3.50 -8.55
C SER A 320 8.00 2.59 -7.42
N TYR A 321 6.85 1.95 -7.57
CA TYR A 321 6.25 1.09 -6.54
C TYR A 321 6.91 -0.30 -6.43
N ALA A 322 7.66 -0.68 -7.47
CA ALA A 322 8.38 -1.95 -7.49
C ALA A 322 9.67 -1.79 -8.31
N LEU A 323 10.81 -1.86 -7.66
CA LEU A 323 12.09 -1.75 -8.34
C LEU A 323 12.40 -3.02 -9.15
N PRO A 324 12.79 -2.89 -10.43
CA PRO A 324 13.37 -3.99 -11.20
C PRO A 324 14.61 -4.55 -10.50
N ARG A 325 14.78 -5.87 -10.57
CA ARG A 325 15.90 -6.57 -9.91
C ARG A 325 17.26 -6.29 -10.53
N ASP A 326 17.27 -5.78 -11.76
CA ASP A 326 18.45 -5.51 -12.58
C ASP A 326 18.95 -4.06 -12.48
N ILE A 327 18.24 -3.18 -11.75
CA ILE A 327 18.70 -1.80 -11.53
C ILE A 327 19.62 -1.77 -10.32
N ASP A 328 20.89 -1.50 -10.58
CA ASP A 328 21.94 -1.50 -9.58
C ASP A 328 22.35 -0.07 -9.23
N GLY A 329 21.76 0.44 -8.14
CA GLY A 329 22.17 1.67 -7.49
C GLY A 329 21.45 2.94 -8.00
N ASP A 330 21.66 4.00 -7.24
CA ASP A 330 20.82 5.20 -7.34
C ASP A 330 21.10 6.05 -8.60
N GLU A 331 22.27 5.91 -9.23
CA GLU A 331 22.62 6.65 -10.45
C GLU A 331 21.89 6.08 -11.68
N GLU A 332 21.90 4.75 -11.85
CA GLU A 332 21.11 4.10 -12.91
C GLU A 332 19.63 4.39 -12.72
N LEU A 333 19.12 4.28 -11.49
CA LEU A 333 17.72 4.55 -11.18
C LEU A 333 17.30 5.96 -11.59
N ARG A 334 18.09 7.00 -11.26
CA ARG A 334 17.84 8.38 -11.68
C ARG A 334 17.85 8.54 -13.20
N ALA A 335 18.81 7.90 -13.88
CA ALA A 335 18.91 7.96 -15.33
C ALA A 335 17.66 7.37 -16.01
N VAL A 336 17.18 6.22 -15.54
CA VAL A 336 15.96 5.58 -16.07
C VAL A 336 14.70 6.39 -15.73
N PHE A 337 14.62 6.94 -14.51
CA PHE A 337 13.52 7.86 -14.16
C PHE A 337 13.45 9.06 -15.11
N LEU A 338 14.58 9.71 -15.41
CA LEU A 338 14.62 10.84 -16.33
C LEU A 338 14.30 10.43 -17.77
N GLU A 339 14.80 9.29 -18.24
CA GLU A 339 14.48 8.76 -19.56
C GLU A 339 12.97 8.58 -19.73
N GLU A 340 12.31 7.94 -18.76
CA GLU A 340 10.86 7.73 -18.79
C GLU A 340 10.08 9.04 -18.59
N LEU A 341 10.55 9.93 -17.71
CA LEU A 341 9.96 11.26 -17.54
C LEU A 341 9.96 12.04 -18.86
N TYR A 342 11.08 12.04 -19.60
CA TYR A 342 11.17 12.71 -20.90
C TYR A 342 10.36 12.04 -22.00
N HIS A 343 10.14 10.73 -21.90
CA HIS A 343 9.22 10.02 -22.80
C HIS A 343 7.79 10.53 -22.61
N TYR A 344 7.30 10.62 -21.37
CA TYR A 344 5.93 11.04 -21.05
C TYR A 344 5.71 12.56 -21.11
N PHE A 345 6.76 13.33 -20.84
CA PHE A 345 6.75 14.79 -20.80
C PHE A 345 7.93 15.35 -21.62
N PRO A 346 7.88 15.28 -22.97
CA PRO A 346 8.97 15.78 -23.82
C PRO A 346 9.33 17.24 -23.60
N GLU A 347 8.38 18.08 -23.13
CA GLU A 347 8.60 19.47 -22.76
C GLU A 347 9.64 19.66 -21.63
N LEU A 348 9.86 18.62 -20.83
CA LEU A 348 10.82 18.59 -19.73
C LEU A 348 12.25 18.21 -20.19
N GLN A 349 12.46 17.87 -21.47
CA GLN A 349 13.80 17.52 -21.95
C GLN A 349 14.83 18.62 -21.65
N GLY A 350 15.97 18.20 -21.09
CA GLY A 350 17.04 19.12 -20.70
C GLY A 350 16.65 20.03 -19.53
N LEU A 351 15.73 19.61 -18.67
CA LEU A 351 15.50 20.26 -17.38
C LEU A 351 16.81 20.33 -16.58
N CYS A 352 16.89 21.31 -15.68
CA CYS A 352 17.94 21.39 -14.68
C CYS A 352 17.31 21.13 -13.32
N ILE A 353 17.87 20.16 -12.59
CA ILE A 353 17.50 19.85 -11.21
C ILE A 353 18.34 20.74 -10.29
N SER A 354 17.70 21.65 -9.54
CA SER A 354 18.40 22.47 -8.55
C SER A 354 18.59 21.73 -7.22
N ASN A 355 17.62 20.91 -6.86
CA ASN A 355 17.59 20.12 -5.63
C ASN A 355 16.87 18.79 -5.88
N GLU A 356 17.23 17.78 -5.10
CA GLU A 356 16.59 16.47 -5.17
C GLU A 356 16.62 15.76 -3.82
N VAL A 357 15.62 14.90 -3.63
CA VAL A 357 15.57 13.90 -2.55
C VAL A 357 15.15 12.58 -3.15
N LEU A 358 16.06 11.61 -3.16
CA LEU A 358 15.77 10.23 -3.55
C LEU A 358 15.67 9.36 -2.29
N GLN A 359 14.54 8.68 -2.15
CA GLN A 359 14.34 7.63 -1.17
C GLN A 359 14.24 6.29 -1.88
N VAL A 360 15.03 5.32 -1.41
CA VAL A 360 14.93 3.91 -1.81
C VAL A 360 14.84 3.06 -0.55
N ARG A 361 13.79 2.25 -0.41
CA ARG A 361 13.59 1.37 0.75
C ARG A 361 13.08 -0.01 0.36
N ARG A 362 13.16 -0.96 1.31
CA ARG A 362 12.77 -2.37 1.18
C ARG A 362 12.09 -2.85 2.46
N ASP A 363 10.94 -2.26 2.77
CA ASP A 363 10.23 -2.42 4.05
C ASP A 363 8.73 -2.72 3.89
N PHE A 364 8.23 -2.77 2.66
CA PHE A 364 6.86 -3.21 2.38
C PHE A 364 6.76 -4.74 2.37
N PRO A 365 5.62 -5.31 2.77
CA PRO A 365 5.41 -6.76 2.73
C PRO A 365 5.40 -7.25 1.28
N ALA A 366 6.07 -8.37 1.01
CA ALA A 366 6.13 -8.93 -0.34
C ALA A 366 4.78 -9.45 -0.84
N PHE A 367 3.90 -9.89 0.07
CA PHE A 367 2.72 -10.71 -0.23
C PHE A 367 3.01 -11.84 -1.22
N ALA A 368 4.21 -12.44 -1.10
CA ALA A 368 4.67 -13.47 -2.01
C ALA A 368 3.88 -14.78 -1.83
N PRO A 369 3.83 -15.64 -2.86
CA PRO A 369 3.10 -16.90 -2.77
C PRO A 369 3.45 -17.73 -1.54
N GLY A 370 2.44 -18.15 -0.79
CA GLY A 370 2.58 -18.95 0.43
C GLY A 370 2.89 -18.15 1.70
N GLN A 371 3.02 -16.82 1.64
CA GLN A 371 3.31 -15.99 2.82
C GLN A 371 2.08 -15.82 3.74
N HIS A 372 0.85 -16.07 3.26
CA HIS A 372 -0.35 -15.85 4.08
C HIS A 372 -0.37 -16.69 5.37
N ALA A 373 0.12 -17.93 5.30
CA ALA A 373 0.18 -18.82 6.46
C ALA A 373 1.24 -18.44 7.50
N LEU A 374 2.24 -17.63 7.10
CA LEU A 374 3.33 -17.16 7.95
C LEU A 374 2.95 -15.89 8.71
N ARG A 375 2.09 -15.05 8.13
CA ARG A 375 1.64 -13.80 8.77
C ARG A 375 0.94 -14.08 10.10
N PRO A 376 1.28 -13.37 11.19
CA PRO A 376 0.60 -13.55 12.46
C PRO A 376 -0.77 -12.88 12.41
N THR A 377 -1.63 -13.25 13.34
CA THR A 377 -2.79 -12.43 13.73
C THR A 377 -2.34 -11.30 14.68
N ALA A 378 -3.22 -10.34 14.96
CA ALA A 378 -2.94 -9.27 15.91
C ALA A 378 -2.57 -9.80 17.31
N GLU A 379 -3.20 -10.89 17.74
CA GLU A 379 -2.81 -11.64 18.94
C GLU A 379 -1.78 -12.70 18.56
N SER A 380 -0.59 -12.63 19.15
CA SER A 380 0.44 -13.67 19.02
C SER A 380 0.18 -14.82 20.01
N PRO A 381 0.85 -15.97 19.87
CA PRO A 381 0.80 -17.05 20.87
C PRO A 381 1.39 -16.65 22.24
N ILE A 382 2.21 -15.60 22.28
CA ILE A 382 2.85 -15.10 23.51
C ILE A 382 1.90 -14.13 24.21
N GLN A 383 1.47 -14.48 25.42
CA GLN A 383 0.45 -13.72 26.14
C GLN A 383 0.89 -12.27 26.40
N GLY A 384 0.15 -11.31 25.86
CA GLY A 384 0.42 -9.88 25.99
C GLY A 384 1.36 -9.29 24.94
N LEU A 385 1.97 -10.12 24.07
CA LEU A 385 2.70 -9.67 22.89
C LEU A 385 1.75 -9.64 21.70
N LEU A 386 1.52 -8.45 21.16
CA LEU A 386 0.57 -8.17 20.09
C LEU A 386 1.31 -7.66 18.84
N MET A 387 0.76 -7.88 17.66
CA MET A 387 1.39 -7.58 16.37
C MET A 387 0.54 -6.58 15.60
N ALA A 388 1.13 -5.46 15.16
CA ALA A 388 0.46 -4.48 14.33
C ALA A 388 1.31 -4.12 13.10
N GLY A 389 0.66 -3.92 11.96
CA GLY A 389 1.30 -3.57 10.69
C GLY A 389 0.48 -4.03 9.48
N ASP A 390 0.83 -3.48 8.32
CA ASP A 390 0.28 -3.89 7.01
C ASP A 390 0.56 -5.36 6.66
N TRP A 391 1.57 -5.96 7.28
CA TRP A 391 1.96 -7.36 7.15
C TRP A 391 1.18 -8.31 8.07
N VAL A 392 0.37 -7.81 9.01
CA VAL A 392 -0.43 -8.65 9.91
C VAL A 392 -1.63 -9.23 9.17
N ARG A 393 -1.96 -10.49 9.42
CA ARG A 393 -3.13 -11.15 8.85
C ARG A 393 -4.39 -10.71 9.58
N LEU A 394 -5.24 -9.98 8.87
CA LEU A 394 -6.54 -9.57 9.35
C LEU A 394 -7.61 -10.64 9.08
N PRO A 395 -8.69 -10.69 9.87
CA PRO A 395 -9.89 -11.47 9.55
C PRO A 395 -10.78 -10.77 8.51
N TYR A 396 -10.32 -9.66 7.94
CA TYR A 396 -11.05 -8.79 7.03
C TYR A 396 -10.26 -8.58 5.73
N PRO A 397 -10.94 -8.34 4.59
CA PRO A 397 -10.26 -8.19 3.30
C PRO A 397 -9.49 -6.87 3.12
N MET A 398 -9.38 -6.05 4.16
CA MET A 398 -8.69 -4.75 4.16
C MET A 398 -7.21 -4.88 3.81
N THR A 399 -6.66 -3.86 3.15
CA THR A 399 -5.24 -3.79 2.73
C THR A 399 -4.64 -2.40 2.97
N HIS A 400 -3.32 -2.28 2.81
CA HIS A 400 -2.54 -1.03 2.92
C HIS A 400 -2.78 -0.27 4.24
N MET A 401 -2.97 1.06 4.17
CA MET A 401 -3.10 1.92 5.35
C MET A 401 -4.29 1.53 6.24
N GLU A 402 -5.41 1.11 5.65
CA GLU A 402 -6.55 0.60 6.41
C GLU A 402 -6.18 -0.67 7.17
N ALA A 403 -5.42 -1.59 6.54
CA ALA A 403 -4.98 -2.80 7.22
C ALA A 403 -4.01 -2.50 8.37
N ALA A 404 -3.06 -1.58 8.14
CA ALA A 404 -2.13 -1.15 9.19
C ALA A 404 -2.90 -0.53 10.38
N PHE A 405 -3.84 0.37 10.13
CA PHE A 405 -4.65 0.99 11.17
C PHE A 405 -5.51 -0.03 11.93
N VAL A 406 -6.24 -0.89 11.20
CA VAL A 406 -7.13 -1.89 11.80
C VAL A 406 -6.36 -2.95 12.57
N SER A 407 -5.12 -3.28 12.17
CA SER A 407 -4.28 -4.18 12.98
C SER A 407 -3.99 -3.61 14.37
N GLY A 408 -3.74 -2.31 14.48
CA GLY A 408 -3.59 -1.62 15.77
C GLY A 408 -4.90 -1.59 16.56
N LEU A 409 -6.03 -1.38 15.88
CA LEU A 409 -7.35 -1.42 16.51
C LEU A 409 -7.69 -2.81 17.07
N LEU A 410 -7.30 -3.88 16.37
CA LEU A 410 -7.42 -5.25 16.87
C LEU A 410 -6.54 -5.48 18.11
N CYS A 411 -5.32 -4.94 18.14
CA CYS A 411 -4.47 -4.99 19.34
C CYS A 411 -5.14 -4.26 20.51
N ALA A 412 -5.71 -3.08 20.29
CA ALA A 412 -6.45 -2.34 21.31
C ALA A 412 -7.65 -3.13 21.83
N ASN A 413 -8.44 -3.74 20.94
CA ASN A 413 -9.57 -4.60 21.33
C ASN A 413 -9.14 -5.84 22.12
N ALA A 414 -7.98 -6.44 21.80
CA ALA A 414 -7.44 -7.53 22.59
C ALA A 414 -7.15 -7.09 24.04
N VAL A 415 -6.54 -5.91 24.23
CA VAL A 415 -6.29 -5.31 25.56
C VAL A 415 -7.61 -4.96 26.27
N PHE A 416 -8.54 -4.31 25.57
CA PHE A 416 -9.85 -3.93 26.13
C PHE A 416 -10.61 -5.14 26.65
N ARG A 417 -10.64 -6.22 25.87
CA ARG A 417 -11.29 -7.46 26.27
C ARG A 417 -10.65 -8.09 27.51
N GLU A 418 -9.33 -8.10 27.62
CA GLU A 418 -8.63 -8.58 28.83
C GLU A 418 -8.92 -7.70 30.06
N LEU A 419 -9.10 -6.40 29.86
CA LEU A 419 -9.48 -5.44 30.90
C LEU A 419 -10.99 -5.36 31.20
N GLY A 420 -11.83 -6.10 30.47
CA GLY A 420 -13.29 -6.03 30.60
C GLY A 420 -13.91 -4.70 30.12
N LEU A 421 -13.22 -4.00 29.24
CA LEU A 421 -13.67 -2.76 28.60
C LEU A 421 -14.47 -3.03 27.33
N ARG A 422 -15.15 -2.00 26.82
CA ARG A 422 -15.87 -2.07 25.55
C ARG A 422 -14.88 -2.04 24.38
N GLU A 423 -14.97 -3.04 23.50
CA GLU A 423 -14.24 -3.08 22.24
C GLU A 423 -14.74 -2.01 21.25
N GLU A 424 -13.83 -1.47 20.47
CA GLU A 424 -14.12 -0.58 19.34
C GLU A 424 -14.73 -1.38 18.19
N THR A 425 -15.69 -0.76 17.50
CA THR A 425 -16.35 -1.39 16.35
C THR A 425 -15.44 -1.30 15.13
N ILE A 426 -15.31 -2.40 14.38
CA ILE A 426 -14.54 -2.42 13.14
C ILE A 426 -15.50 -2.44 11.96
N PHE A 427 -15.44 -1.40 11.13
CA PHE A 427 -16.24 -1.29 9.92
C PHE A 427 -15.50 -1.90 8.74
N THR A 428 -16.13 -2.83 8.02
CA THR A 428 -15.48 -3.54 6.92
C THR A 428 -16.46 -3.89 5.82
N VAL A 429 -15.94 -4.06 4.62
CA VAL A 429 -16.69 -4.68 3.53
C VAL A 429 -16.91 -6.17 3.81
N ALA A 430 -17.93 -6.77 3.21
CA ALA A 430 -18.22 -8.18 3.42
C ALA A 430 -16.99 -9.06 3.07
N PRO A 431 -16.63 -10.07 3.89
CA PRO A 431 -15.51 -10.98 3.59
C PRO A 431 -15.85 -11.98 2.47
N ARG A 432 -16.98 -11.79 1.79
CA ARG A 432 -17.52 -12.61 0.72
C ARG A 432 -18.03 -11.71 -0.42
N GLY A 433 -17.87 -12.18 -1.65
CA GLY A 433 -18.30 -11.55 -2.89
C GLY A 433 -19.80 -11.67 -3.13
N LEU A 434 -20.24 -11.05 -4.22
CA LEU A 434 -21.65 -10.92 -4.63
C LEU A 434 -22.33 -12.27 -4.90
N LEU A 435 -21.55 -13.29 -5.30
CA LEU A 435 -22.04 -14.63 -5.60
C LEU A 435 -21.48 -15.66 -4.62
N ARG A 436 -22.28 -16.67 -4.25
CA ARG A 436 -21.85 -17.74 -3.35
C ARG A 436 -20.59 -18.47 -3.87
N PRO A 437 -19.59 -18.79 -3.05
CA PRO A 437 -18.42 -19.53 -3.49
C PRO A 437 -18.80 -20.94 -3.98
N LYS A 438 -18.15 -21.41 -5.04
CA LYS A 438 -18.29 -22.80 -5.51
C LYS A 438 -17.58 -23.75 -4.54
N PRO A 439 -17.98 -25.04 -4.47
CA PRO A 439 -17.18 -26.05 -3.79
C PRO A 439 -15.79 -26.12 -4.43
N LEU A 440 -14.73 -26.15 -3.64
CA LEU A 440 -13.38 -26.41 -4.15
C LEU A 440 -13.39 -27.79 -4.83
N SER A 441 -13.14 -27.84 -6.14
CA SER A 441 -12.91 -29.10 -6.83
C SER A 441 -11.54 -29.62 -6.40
N ALA A 442 -11.48 -30.83 -5.85
CA ALA A 442 -10.22 -31.47 -5.48
C ALA A 442 -9.21 -31.39 -6.65
N PRO A 443 -7.93 -31.10 -6.39
CA PRO A 443 -6.93 -31.01 -7.45
C PRO A 443 -6.92 -32.33 -8.22
N ARG A 444 -7.12 -32.25 -9.55
CA ARG A 444 -6.90 -33.41 -10.41
C ARG A 444 -5.45 -33.84 -10.24
N ALA A 445 -5.25 -35.04 -9.71
CA ALA A 445 -3.94 -35.66 -9.66
C ALA A 445 -3.29 -35.56 -11.04
N ALA A 446 -2.05 -35.06 -11.09
CA ALA A 446 -1.27 -35.03 -12.30
C ALA A 446 -1.27 -36.45 -12.92
N PRO A 447 -1.48 -36.58 -14.24
CA PRO A 447 -1.41 -37.89 -14.87
C PRO A 447 -0.02 -38.48 -14.61
N GLN A 448 0.01 -39.64 -13.95
CA GLN A 448 1.24 -40.42 -13.84
C GLN A 448 1.75 -40.69 -15.26
N MET A 449 2.91 -40.14 -15.59
CA MET A 449 3.66 -40.59 -16.77
C MET A 449 4.05 -42.04 -16.50
N GLN A 450 3.48 -42.97 -17.28
CA GLN A 450 4.03 -44.31 -17.48
C GLN A 450 4.98 -44.29 -18.67
#